data_AF-A0A821G6V7-F1
#
_entry.id   AF-A0A821G6V7-F1
#
_cell.length_a   1.000
_cell.length_b   1.000
_cell.length_c   1.000
_cell.angle_alpha   90.00
_cell.angle_beta   90.00
_cell.angle_gamma   90.00
#
_symmetry.space_group_name_H-M   'P 1'
#
loop_
_entity.id
_entity.type
_entity.pdbx_description
1 polymer ?
#
loop_
_entity_poly.entity_id
_entity_poly.type
_entity_poly.pdbx_seq_one_letter_code
_entity_poly.pdbx_strand_id
1 'polypeptide(L)'
;CDKDPNEGASVVAAGSFLAASSDQGVNWSPTETKGQMKFNQGTCRYEKIVQGLPVNTNYEWKVAFNGDWVGDKGCIGSSNCQFNSGSSGVVLLIYNSYNGELTTRPLTSAETTTLDAPTSTAVPTCPGILLCVRWMLID
;
A
#
# COMPACT_ATOMS: atom_id res chain seq x y z
N CYS A 1 13.76 -9.85 -0.97
CA CYS A 1 13.08 -10.46 -2.14
C CYS A 1 14.10 -10.64 -3.25
N ASP A 2 13.74 -11.36 -4.31
CA ASP A 2 14.40 -11.18 -5.61
C ASP A 2 14.18 -9.73 -6.13
N LYS A 3 14.74 -9.42 -7.30
CA LYS A 3 14.48 -8.14 -7.95
C LYS A 3 12.97 -8.00 -8.23
N ASP A 4 12.38 -6.86 -7.87
CA ASP A 4 10.98 -6.55 -8.17
C ASP A 4 10.72 -6.64 -9.68
N PRO A 5 9.81 -7.52 -10.14
CA PRO A 5 9.46 -7.66 -11.56
C PRO A 5 8.92 -6.37 -12.19
N ASN A 6 8.40 -5.45 -11.37
CA ASN A 6 7.80 -4.20 -11.80
C ASN A 6 8.64 -2.98 -11.38
N GLU A 7 9.94 -3.16 -11.09
CA GLU A 7 10.82 -2.06 -10.73
C GLU A 7 10.75 -0.92 -11.76
N GLY A 8 10.51 0.31 -11.28
CA GLY A 8 10.39 1.50 -12.12
C GLY A 8 9.02 1.73 -12.75
N ALA A 9 8.07 0.78 -12.63
CA ALA A 9 6.70 0.96 -13.07
C ALA A 9 5.88 1.77 -12.04
N SER A 10 4.92 2.55 -12.53
CA SER A 10 3.86 3.08 -11.69
C SER A 10 2.79 2.00 -11.48
N VAL A 11 2.50 1.66 -10.24
CA VAL A 11 1.52 0.63 -9.87
C VAL A 11 0.39 1.29 -9.08
N VAL A 12 -0.84 1.23 -9.60
CA VAL A 12 -1.99 1.95 -9.05
C VAL A 12 -3.11 0.97 -8.71
N ALA A 13 -3.55 0.97 -7.45
CA ALA A 13 -4.79 0.33 -7.04
C ALA A 13 -5.97 1.24 -7.43
N ALA A 14 -6.61 0.90 -8.54
CA ALA A 14 -7.78 1.62 -9.05
C ALA A 14 -9.04 0.84 -8.72
N GLY A 15 -10.07 1.54 -8.23
CA GLY A 15 -11.29 0.88 -7.77
C GLY A 15 -12.41 1.84 -7.43
N SER A 16 -13.51 1.31 -6.91
CA SER A 16 -14.70 2.07 -6.52
C SER A 16 -14.60 2.75 -5.13
N PHE A 17 -13.47 2.58 -4.44
CA PHE A 17 -13.27 2.99 -3.06
C PHE A 17 -12.65 4.40 -2.90
N LEU A 18 -11.93 4.90 -3.90
CA LEU A 18 -11.08 6.10 -3.76
C LEU A 18 -11.88 7.35 -3.42
N ALA A 19 -13.04 7.55 -4.07
CA ALA A 19 -13.90 8.70 -3.83
C ALA A 19 -14.54 8.68 -2.43
N ALA A 20 -14.74 7.50 -1.85
CA ALA A 20 -15.34 7.31 -0.53
C ALA A 20 -14.30 7.24 0.60
N SER A 21 -13.02 7.09 0.26
CA SER A 21 -11.92 7.05 1.22
C SER A 21 -11.51 8.46 1.69
N SER A 22 -10.67 8.52 2.72
CA SER A 22 -10.02 9.76 3.15
C SER A 22 -9.13 10.38 2.07
N ASP A 23 -8.67 9.59 1.10
CA ASP A 23 -7.88 10.09 -0.01
C ASP A 23 -8.73 10.96 -0.96
N GLN A 24 -10.05 10.74 -1.06
CA GLN A 24 -10.97 11.47 -1.94
C GLN A 24 -10.49 11.53 -3.39
N GLY A 25 -10.09 10.39 -3.95
CA GLY A 25 -9.59 10.26 -5.33
C GLY A 25 -10.68 10.00 -6.36
N VAL A 26 -10.28 9.91 -7.63
CA VAL A 26 -11.15 9.50 -8.73
C VAL A 26 -11.22 7.98 -8.81
N ASN A 27 -12.43 7.44 -8.78
CA ASN A 27 -12.65 6.00 -8.95
C ASN A 27 -12.25 5.53 -10.35
N TRP A 28 -11.73 4.31 -10.44
CA TRP A 28 -11.39 3.64 -11.72
C TRP A 28 -10.47 4.44 -12.65
N SER A 29 -9.55 5.23 -12.08
CA SER A 29 -8.55 5.96 -12.85
C SER A 29 -7.17 5.31 -12.72
N PRO A 30 -6.55 4.84 -13.81
CA PRO A 30 -5.23 4.23 -13.77
C PRO A 30 -4.10 5.26 -13.55
N THR A 31 -4.39 6.55 -13.70
CA THR A 31 -3.45 7.67 -13.49
C THR A 31 -3.63 8.34 -12.12
N GLU A 32 -4.56 7.88 -11.30
CA GLU A 32 -4.85 8.47 -9.99
C GLU A 32 -3.72 8.18 -8.99
N THR A 33 -2.98 9.22 -8.63
CA THR A 33 -1.83 9.13 -7.73
C THR A 33 -2.24 8.76 -6.31
N LYS A 34 -3.48 9.06 -5.91
CA LYS A 34 -4.04 8.62 -4.62
C LYS A 34 -4.20 7.11 -4.51
N GLY A 35 -4.32 6.41 -5.65
CA GLY A 35 -4.34 4.95 -5.71
C GLY A 35 -2.94 4.32 -5.76
N GLN A 36 -1.86 5.12 -5.81
CA GLN A 36 -0.51 4.59 -6.01
C GLN A 36 -0.09 3.64 -4.88
N MET A 37 0.34 2.44 -5.25
CA MET A 37 0.86 1.43 -4.34
C MET A 37 2.37 1.61 -4.18
N LYS A 38 2.91 1.25 -3.01
CA LYS A 38 4.34 1.30 -2.72
C LYS A 38 4.90 -0.10 -2.60
N PHE A 39 6.02 -0.38 -3.28
CA PHE A 39 6.73 -1.64 -3.08
C PHE A 39 7.39 -1.66 -1.70
N ASN A 40 7.13 -2.71 -0.94
CA ASN A 40 7.70 -2.95 0.38
C ASN A 40 8.74 -4.07 0.28
N GLN A 41 10.02 -3.74 0.49
CA GLN A 41 11.12 -4.71 0.44
C GLN A 41 11.07 -5.77 1.54
N GLY A 42 10.43 -5.48 2.68
CA GLY A 42 10.28 -6.42 3.79
C GLY A 42 9.23 -7.50 3.51
N THR A 43 8.16 -7.18 2.78
CA THR A 43 7.07 -8.11 2.44
C THR A 43 7.12 -8.59 1.00
N CYS A 44 7.94 -7.96 0.16
CA CYS A 44 8.11 -8.27 -1.26
C CYS A 44 6.85 -8.06 -2.09
N ARG A 45 6.06 -7.04 -1.73
CA ARG A 45 4.75 -6.77 -2.31
C ARG A 45 4.52 -5.28 -2.47
N TYR A 46 3.66 -4.93 -3.41
CA TYR A 46 3.08 -3.59 -3.47
C TYR A 46 1.93 -3.50 -2.47
N GLU A 47 1.92 -2.43 -1.69
CA GLU A 47 0.98 -2.23 -0.59
C GLU A 47 0.37 -0.83 -0.65
N LYS A 48 -0.94 -0.73 -0.37
CA LYS A 48 -1.66 0.53 -0.16
C LYS A 48 -2.63 0.38 1.00
N ILE A 49 -2.48 1.24 2.00
CA ILE A 49 -3.48 1.38 3.05
C ILE A 49 -4.54 2.37 2.55
N VAL A 50 -5.81 2.00 2.65
CA VAL A 50 -6.96 2.85 2.34
C VAL A 50 -7.73 3.06 3.62
N GLN A 51 -7.92 4.32 4.01
CA GLN A 51 -8.56 4.71 5.26
C GLN A 51 -9.85 5.50 5.01
N GLY A 52 -10.64 5.69 6.07
CA GLY A 52 -11.82 6.55 6.04
C GLY A 52 -12.98 6.03 5.20
N LEU A 53 -12.98 4.75 4.83
CA LEU A 53 -14.10 4.16 4.10
C LEU A 53 -15.32 4.03 5.02
N PRO A 54 -16.54 4.24 4.50
CA PRO A 54 -17.75 3.75 5.13
C PRO A 54 -17.59 2.31 5.60
N VAL A 55 -17.85 2.06 6.88
CA VAL A 55 -17.68 0.74 7.49
C VAL A 55 -18.64 -0.29 6.89
N ASN A 56 -18.24 -1.56 6.92
CA ASN A 56 -19.03 -2.71 6.43
C ASN A 56 -19.57 -2.54 4.99
N THR A 57 -18.87 -1.78 4.15
CA THR A 57 -19.31 -1.47 2.79
C THR A 57 -18.48 -2.24 1.77
N ASN A 58 -19.15 -2.73 0.72
CA ASN A 58 -18.50 -3.50 -0.36
C ASN A 58 -17.93 -2.57 -1.43
N TYR A 59 -16.73 -2.89 -1.89
CA TYR A 59 -15.99 -2.17 -2.91
C TYR A 59 -15.33 -3.15 -3.87
N GLU A 60 -14.80 -2.59 -4.94
CA GLU A 60 -14.07 -3.33 -5.97
C GLU A 60 -12.77 -2.61 -6.33
N TRP A 61 -11.75 -3.37 -6.73
CA TRP A 61 -10.49 -2.82 -7.19
C TRP A 61 -9.72 -3.77 -8.14
N LYS A 62 -8.75 -3.20 -8.85
CA LYS A 62 -7.75 -3.86 -9.67
C LYS A 62 -6.44 -3.08 -9.62
N VAL A 63 -5.39 -3.63 -10.21
CA VAL A 63 -4.11 -2.94 -10.37
C VAL A 63 -3.91 -2.54 -11.83
N ALA A 64 -3.68 -1.25 -12.05
CA ALA A 64 -3.27 -0.66 -13.32
C ALA A 64 -1.76 -0.35 -13.31
N PHE A 65 -1.16 -0.27 -14.50
CA PHE A 65 0.27 -0.03 -14.67
C PHE A 65 0.52 1.17 -15.57
N ASN A 66 1.45 2.03 -15.17
CA ASN A 66 1.95 3.14 -15.99
C ASN A 66 0.85 4.06 -16.56
N GLY A 67 -0.25 4.24 -15.83
CA GLY A 67 -1.36 5.07 -16.26
C GLY A 67 -2.31 4.41 -17.26
N ASP A 68 -2.19 3.10 -17.49
CA ASP A 68 -2.99 2.33 -18.46
C ASP A 68 -3.51 1.02 -17.83
N TRP A 69 -4.52 0.44 -18.46
CA TRP A 69 -5.10 -0.87 -18.15
C TRP A 69 -4.44 -2.03 -18.92
N VAL A 70 -3.56 -1.75 -19.87
CA VAL A 70 -2.78 -2.80 -20.57
C VAL A 70 -1.97 -3.61 -19.56
N GLY A 71 -2.25 -4.91 -19.49
CA GLY A 71 -1.55 -5.82 -18.58
C GLY A 71 -2.02 -5.73 -17.13
N ASP A 72 -3.19 -5.14 -16.87
CA ASP A 72 -3.78 -5.03 -15.54
C ASP A 72 -3.91 -6.38 -14.80
N LYS A 73 -4.08 -6.29 -13.48
CA LYS A 73 -4.23 -7.47 -12.62
C LYS A 73 -5.55 -7.38 -11.84
N GLY A 74 -6.25 -8.51 -11.81
CA GLY A 74 -7.48 -8.73 -11.06
C GLY A 74 -7.36 -9.99 -10.20
N CYS A 75 -8.42 -10.36 -9.49
CA CYS A 75 -8.40 -11.52 -8.60
C CYS A 75 -8.63 -12.83 -9.37
N ILE A 76 -9.71 -12.89 -10.16
CA ILE A 76 -10.03 -14.04 -11.02
C ILE A 76 -9.70 -13.64 -12.45
N GLY A 77 -8.47 -13.92 -12.88
CA GLY A 77 -7.94 -13.38 -14.14
C GLY A 77 -7.92 -11.85 -14.14
N SER A 78 -8.59 -11.23 -15.11
CA SER A 78 -8.75 -9.77 -15.19
C SER A 78 -10.06 -9.26 -14.56
N SER A 79 -10.76 -10.06 -13.75
CA SER A 79 -11.97 -9.59 -13.05
C SER A 79 -11.63 -8.70 -11.85
N ASN A 80 -12.54 -7.78 -11.52
CA ASN A 80 -12.43 -6.92 -10.34
C ASN A 80 -12.34 -7.76 -9.05
N CYS A 81 -11.44 -7.37 -8.15
CA CYS A 81 -11.36 -7.89 -6.81
C CYS A 81 -12.43 -7.24 -5.93
N GLN A 82 -13.31 -8.04 -5.34
CA GLN A 82 -14.29 -7.55 -4.37
C GLN A 82 -13.70 -7.56 -2.96
N PHE A 83 -14.03 -6.56 -2.15
CA PHE A 83 -13.68 -6.55 -0.72
C PHE A 83 -14.72 -5.79 0.11
N ASN A 84 -14.71 -6.02 1.42
CA ASN A 84 -15.50 -5.28 2.39
C ASN A 84 -14.56 -4.44 3.29
N SER A 85 -14.95 -3.20 3.58
CA SER A 85 -14.14 -2.27 4.40
C SER A 85 -14.01 -2.66 5.88
N GLY A 86 -14.81 -3.64 6.34
CA GLY A 86 -14.81 -4.09 7.72
C GLY A 86 -15.31 -3.02 8.70
N SER A 87 -15.18 -3.30 9.99
CA SER A 87 -15.72 -2.44 11.05
C SER A 87 -14.91 -1.17 11.32
N SER A 88 -13.68 -1.07 10.82
CA SER A 88 -12.79 0.08 11.01
C SER A 88 -12.85 1.09 9.86
N GLY A 89 -13.33 0.68 8.68
CA GLY A 89 -13.24 1.51 7.47
C GLY A 89 -11.82 1.62 6.93
N VAL A 90 -10.91 0.73 7.36
CA VAL A 90 -9.52 0.72 6.92
C VAL A 90 -9.13 -0.66 6.39
N VAL A 91 -8.50 -0.67 5.21
CA VAL A 91 -8.02 -1.90 4.57
C VAL A 91 -6.60 -1.74 4.06
N LEU A 92 -5.88 -2.85 4.00
CA LEU A 92 -4.62 -2.99 3.27
C LEU A 92 -4.89 -3.72 1.96
N LEU A 93 -4.60 -3.07 0.84
CA LEU A 93 -4.59 -3.65 -0.50
C LEU A 93 -3.17 -4.11 -0.82
N ILE A 94 -3.04 -5.34 -1.31
CA ILE A 94 -1.77 -5.99 -1.52
C ILE A 94 -1.74 -6.59 -2.92
N TYR A 95 -0.68 -6.28 -3.66
CA TYR A 95 -0.39 -6.86 -4.96
C TYR A 95 0.98 -7.55 -4.93
N ASN A 96 0.99 -8.83 -5.26
CA ASN A 96 2.20 -9.62 -5.38
C ASN A 96 2.69 -9.61 -6.82
N SER A 97 3.77 -8.87 -7.09
CA SER A 97 4.32 -8.71 -8.45
C SER A 97 4.95 -9.97 -9.02
N TYR A 98 5.26 -10.98 -8.19
CA TYR A 98 5.90 -12.22 -8.63
C TYR A 98 4.93 -13.25 -9.22
N ASN A 99 3.69 -13.29 -8.72
CA ASN A 99 2.69 -14.26 -9.15
C ASN A 99 1.39 -13.62 -9.67
N GLY A 100 1.28 -12.29 -9.61
CA GLY A 100 0.10 -11.56 -10.09
C GLY A 100 -1.08 -11.53 -9.11
N GLU A 101 -0.92 -12.04 -7.89
CA GLU A 101 -2.00 -12.20 -6.92
C GLU A 101 -2.37 -10.88 -6.22
N LEU A 102 -3.68 -10.65 -6.08
CA LEU A 102 -4.24 -9.51 -5.36
C LEU A 102 -4.96 -10.00 -4.10
N THR A 103 -4.66 -9.38 -2.97
CA THR A 103 -5.32 -9.69 -1.70
C THR A 103 -5.73 -8.41 -0.98
N THR A 104 -6.81 -8.48 -0.21
CA THR A 104 -7.29 -7.39 0.63
C THR A 104 -7.45 -7.87 2.05
N ARG A 105 -6.96 -7.06 3.00
CA ARG A 105 -7.04 -7.36 4.43
C ARG A 105 -7.63 -6.18 5.18
N PRO A 106 -8.84 -6.30 5.76
CA PRO A 106 -9.34 -5.32 6.71
C PRO A 106 -8.37 -5.17 7.88
N LEU A 107 -8.09 -3.94 8.27
CA LEU A 107 -7.23 -3.63 9.41
C LEU A 107 -8.07 -3.33 10.63
N THR A 108 -7.63 -3.81 11.79
CA THR A 108 -8.26 -3.40 13.05
C THR A 108 -7.77 -2.01 13.48
N SER A 109 -8.54 -1.33 14.33
CA SER A 109 -8.17 0.01 14.84
C SER A 109 -6.81 0.04 15.56
N ALA A 110 -6.34 -1.10 16.07
CA ALA A 110 -5.03 -1.23 16.71
C ALA A 110 -3.86 -1.25 15.70
N GLU A 111 -4.09 -1.80 14.50
CA GLU A 111 -3.05 -1.90 13.46
C GLU A 111 -2.86 -0.57 12.70
N THR A 112 -3.89 0.26 12.66
CA THR A 112 -3.83 1.59 12.05
C THR A 112 -2.87 2.55 12.77
N THR A 113 -2.68 2.42 14.09
CA THR A 113 -1.84 3.34 14.87
C THR A 113 -0.34 3.11 14.63
N THR A 114 0.06 1.94 14.14
CA THR A 114 1.47 1.57 13.93
C THR A 114 1.98 1.84 12.51
N LEU A 115 1.10 2.08 11.55
CA LEU A 115 1.47 2.28 10.14
C LEU A 115 1.76 3.75 9.79
N ASP A 116 1.31 4.70 10.61
CA ASP A 116 1.62 6.13 10.52
C ASP A 116 2.80 6.56 11.40
N ALA A 117 3.42 5.62 12.14
CA ALA A 117 4.67 5.92 12.81
C ALA A 117 5.75 6.09 11.74
N PRO A 118 6.33 7.30 11.53
CA PRO A 118 7.56 7.36 10.77
C PRO A 118 8.53 6.41 11.46
N THR A 119 9.21 5.55 10.70
CA THR A 119 10.40 4.85 11.16
C THR A 119 11.46 5.92 11.44
N SER A 120 11.29 6.63 12.55
CA SER A 120 12.34 7.41 13.17
C SER A 120 13.24 6.38 13.79
N THR A 121 14.40 6.17 13.19
CA THR A 121 15.60 5.73 13.92
C THR A 121 15.78 6.70 15.08
N ALA A 122 15.09 6.42 16.19
CA ALA A 122 15.38 7.00 17.47
C ALA A 122 16.78 6.52 17.82
N VAL A 123 17.77 7.37 17.52
CA VAL A 123 19.10 7.26 18.10
C VAL A 123 18.89 7.20 19.61
N PRO A 124 19.33 6.15 20.32
CA PRO A 124 19.24 6.12 21.77
C PRO A 124 20.06 7.31 22.29
N THR A 125 19.39 8.32 22.82
CA THR A 125 20.04 9.42 23.53
C THR A 125 20.59 8.86 24.83
N CYS A 126 21.87 8.54 24.82
CA CYS A 126 22.64 8.14 25.98
C CYS A 126 22.66 9.31 26.99
N PRO A 127 22.15 9.16 28.23
CA PRO A 127 22.26 10.19 29.23
C PRO A 127 23.67 10.12 29.84
N GLY A 128 24.49 11.12 29.56
CA GLY A 128 25.75 11.34 30.27
C GLY A 128 26.99 11.16 29.40
N ILE A 129 27.64 12.30 29.16
CA ILE A 129 29.08 12.55 29.07
C ILE A 129 29.97 11.38 28.58
N LEU A 130 30.65 11.68 27.46
CA LEU A 130 31.91 11.12 26.95
C LEU A 130 31.82 10.12 25.78
N LEU A 131 32.16 10.62 24.59
CA LEU A 131 32.71 9.92 23.41
C LEU A 131 31.86 8.81 22.77
N CYS A 132 31.14 9.15 21.69
CA CYS A 132 30.98 8.23 20.56
C CYS A 132 31.30 8.95 19.25
N VAL A 133 32.48 8.62 18.72
CA VAL A 133 33.09 9.13 17.50
C VAL A 133 32.46 8.42 16.30
N ARG A 134 31.92 9.22 15.37
CA ARG A 134 32.02 9.10 13.91
C ARG A 134 32.16 7.68 13.32
N TRP A 135 31.10 7.18 12.70
CA TRP A 135 31.20 6.47 11.41
C TRP A 135 30.03 6.90 10.52
N MET A 136 30.37 7.75 9.57
CA MET A 136 29.58 8.09 8.39
C MET A 136 30.23 7.30 7.25
N LEU A 137 29.43 6.57 6.47
CA LEU A 137 29.71 5.83 5.21
C LEU A 137 29.77 4.30 5.26
N ILE A 138 29.42 3.75 4.09
CA ILE A 138 29.45 2.38 3.54
C ILE A 138 28.05 1.74 3.52
N ASP A 139 27.41 1.41 2.39
CA ASP A 139 27.65 1.56 0.93
C ASP A 139 26.27 1.58 0.25
#